data_AF-A0A3M1E0Q7-F1
#
_entry.id   AF-A0A3M1E0Q7-F1
#
_cell.length_a   1.000
_cell.length_b   1.000
_cell.length_c   1.000
_cell.angle_alpha   90.00
_cell.angle_beta   90.00
_cell.angle_gamma   90.00
#
_symmetry.space_group_name_H-M   'P 1'
#
loop_
_entity.id
_entity.type
_entity.pdbx_description
1 polymer ?
#
loop_
_entity_poly.entity_id
_entity_poly.type
_entity_poly.pdbx_seq_one_letter_code
_entity_poly.pdbx_strand_id
1 'polypeptide(L)'
;MTADLVGLIVGTLLTLMVLSYLLGDNPFYRLALHILVGATVGYGTAVALRVLLQRVLPALSDPAARLSLVVPVVLGILLLFKGFPRWASWGNLSAALLVGVGAAVALSGALLGTILPQARAVGSLGDWLQGGWAGLVNGLLGAMGTACALLAFAFAIPRNPSLRRFWNGVVRLPGRLGRVFLLVAFGAAFATALTASLSVLVGRVYAVVEGVQRILSAFGF
;
A
#
# COMPACT_ATOMS: atom_id res chain seq x y z
N MET A 1 22.86 25.43 2.68
CA MET A 1 22.97 26.22 1.43
C MET A 1 23.41 25.37 0.24
N THR A 2 24.58 24.72 0.24
CA THR A 2 25.03 23.92 -0.92
C THR A 2 24.25 22.62 -1.10
N ALA A 3 24.01 21.86 -0.03
CA ALA A 3 23.24 20.61 -0.09
C ALA A 3 21.78 20.84 -0.52
N ASP A 4 21.15 21.92 -0.04
CA ASP A 4 19.77 22.27 -0.39
C ASP A 4 19.64 22.61 -1.88
N LEU A 5 20.64 23.32 -2.44
CA LEU A 5 20.67 23.68 -3.86
C LEU A 5 20.93 22.47 -4.75
N VAL A 6 21.82 21.55 -4.35
CA VAL A 6 22.03 20.28 -5.06
C VAL A 6 20.75 19.43 -5.03
N GLY A 7 20.10 19.32 -3.87
CA GLY A 7 18.83 18.61 -3.73
C GLY A 7 17.72 19.21 -4.59
N LEU A 8 17.65 20.54 -4.68
CA LEU A 8 16.72 21.26 -5.54
C LEU A 8 16.97 20.94 -7.02
N ILE A 9 18.22 21.03 -7.49
CA ILE A 9 18.60 20.75 -8.89
C ILE A 9 18.29 19.29 -9.24
N VAL A 10 18.73 18.34 -8.41
CA VAL A 10 18.51 16.91 -8.64
C VAL A 10 17.02 16.59 -8.62
N GLY A 11 16.27 17.12 -7.65
CA GLY A 11 14.83 16.89 -7.51
C GLY A 11 14.03 17.46 -8.68
N THR A 12 14.36 18.66 -9.15
CA THR A 12 13.70 19.30 -10.30
C THR A 12 14.01 18.57 -11.60
N LEU A 13 15.28 18.20 -11.82
CA LEU A 13 15.69 17.40 -12.98
C LEU A 13 14.97 16.05 -13.00
N LEU A 14 15.00 15.29 -11.90
CA LEU A 14 14.33 13.98 -11.83
C LEU A 14 12.81 14.11 -12.02
N THR A 15 12.19 15.17 -11.49
CA THR A 15 10.76 15.41 -11.69
C THR A 15 10.44 15.66 -13.16
N LEU A 16 11.24 16.48 -13.85
CA LEU A 16 11.12 16.70 -15.31
C LEU A 16 11.31 15.39 -16.10
N MET A 17 12.29 14.58 -15.74
CA MET A 17 12.53 13.29 -16.38
C MET A 17 11.34 12.34 -16.21
N VAL A 18 10.71 12.30 -15.04
CA VAL A 18 9.50 11.48 -14.82
C VAL A 18 8.31 12.05 -15.60
N LEU A 19 8.09 13.36 -15.58
CA LEU A 19 6.99 14.02 -16.31
C LEU A 19 7.13 13.88 -17.84
N SER A 20 8.35 13.71 -18.36
CA SER A 20 8.58 13.49 -19.78
C SER A 20 7.85 12.26 -20.34
N TYR A 21 7.44 11.32 -19.49
CA TYR A 21 6.58 10.19 -19.86
C TYR A 21 5.28 10.62 -20.56
N LEU A 22 4.75 11.81 -20.24
CA LEU A 22 3.55 12.34 -20.87
C LEU A 22 3.72 12.56 -22.39
N LEU A 23 4.97 12.77 -22.84
CA LEU A 23 5.34 12.96 -24.24
C LEU A 23 5.61 11.61 -24.95
N GLY A 24 5.47 10.49 -24.25
CA GLY A 24 5.79 9.15 -24.72
C GLY A 24 7.06 8.56 -24.09
N ASP A 25 7.45 7.39 -24.58
CA ASP A 25 8.59 6.63 -24.07
C ASP A 25 9.91 7.22 -24.59
N ASN A 26 10.69 7.83 -23.70
CA ASN A 26 11.90 8.57 -24.04
C ASN A 26 13.08 8.13 -23.13
N PRO A 27 14.34 8.36 -23.56
CA PRO A 27 15.51 7.90 -22.79
C PRO A 27 15.62 8.55 -21.40
N PHE A 28 15.13 9.78 -21.22
CA PHE A 28 15.16 10.47 -19.93
C PHE A 28 14.22 9.82 -18.92
N TYR A 29 12.98 9.53 -19.32
CA TYR A 29 12.03 8.78 -18.50
C TYR A 29 12.59 7.41 -18.11
N ARG A 30 13.16 6.68 -19.08
CA ARG A 30 13.79 5.38 -18.82
C ARG A 30 14.93 5.52 -17.82
N LEU A 31 15.80 6.52 -17.95
CA LEU A 31 16.90 6.74 -17.01
C LEU A 31 16.38 7.02 -15.59
N ALA A 32 15.36 7.84 -15.44
CA ALA A 32 14.72 8.08 -14.14
C ALA A 32 14.15 6.79 -13.53
N LEU A 33 13.54 5.93 -14.35
CA LEU A 33 13.04 4.62 -13.91
C LEU A 33 14.18 3.70 -13.45
N HIS A 34 15.30 3.64 -14.18
CA HIS A 34 16.47 2.84 -13.78
C HIS A 34 17.09 3.36 -12.48
N ILE A 35 17.18 4.68 -12.29
CA ILE A 35 17.62 5.27 -11.02
C ILE A 35 16.67 4.87 -9.89
N LEU A 36 15.35 4.96 -10.10
CA LEU A 36 14.35 4.60 -9.10
C LEU A 36 14.47 3.12 -8.71
N VAL A 37 14.52 2.22 -9.68
CA VAL A 37 14.67 0.77 -9.44
C VAL A 37 16.03 0.45 -8.82
N GLY A 38 17.09 1.11 -9.25
CA GLY A 38 18.42 0.97 -8.65
C GLY A 38 18.44 1.43 -7.18
N ALA A 39 17.78 2.54 -6.87
CA ALA A 39 17.68 3.05 -5.50
C ALA A 39 16.87 2.11 -4.59
N THR A 40 15.78 1.52 -5.08
CA THR A 40 15.00 0.55 -4.28
C THR A 40 15.79 -0.73 -4.02
N VAL A 41 16.48 -1.27 -5.02
CA VAL A 41 17.38 -2.43 -4.86
C VAL A 41 18.54 -2.10 -3.93
N GLY A 42 19.14 -0.92 -4.07
CA GLY A 42 20.23 -0.44 -3.22
C GLY A 42 19.81 -0.30 -1.76
N TYR A 43 18.66 0.32 -1.49
CA TYR A 43 18.09 0.39 -0.15
C TYR A 43 17.81 -1.00 0.43
N GLY A 44 17.17 -1.89 -0.35
CA GLY A 44 16.93 -3.27 0.07
C GLY A 44 18.21 -4.02 0.43
N THR A 45 19.28 -3.82 -0.36
CA THR A 45 20.60 -4.39 -0.11
C THR A 45 21.24 -3.82 1.16
N ALA A 46 21.12 -2.51 1.39
CA ALA A 46 21.63 -1.87 2.62
C ALA A 46 20.92 -2.39 3.87
N VAL A 47 19.60 -2.57 3.81
CA VAL A 47 18.81 -3.17 4.89
C VAL A 47 19.23 -4.63 5.12
N ALA A 48 19.40 -5.41 4.05
CA ALA A 48 19.86 -6.80 4.15
C ALA A 48 21.26 -6.89 4.78
N LEU A 49 22.19 -6.03 4.36
CA LEU A 49 23.54 -5.99 4.92
C LEU A 49 23.52 -5.57 6.39
N ARG A 50 22.69 -4.60 6.77
CA ARG A 50 22.50 -4.22 8.17
C ARG A 50 22.00 -5.40 9.00
N VAL A 51 21.02 -6.16 8.50
CA VAL A 51 20.51 -7.37 9.16
C VAL A 51 21.60 -8.44 9.27
N LEU A 52 22.41 -8.63 8.23
CA LEU A 52 23.52 -9.57 8.23
C LEU A 52 24.53 -9.22 9.33
N LEU A 53 24.96 -7.95 9.40
CA LEU A 53 25.95 -7.48 10.37
C LEU A 53 25.41 -7.46 11.81
N GLN A 54 24.17 -7.02 12.02
CA GLN A 54 23.61 -6.80 13.35
C GLN A 54 22.90 -8.01 13.94
N ARG A 55 22.42 -8.96 13.12
CA ARG A 55 21.67 -10.13 13.58
C ARG A 55 22.36 -11.44 13.26
N VAL A 56 22.87 -11.61 12.04
CA VAL A 56 23.45 -12.90 11.60
C VAL A 56 24.83 -13.11 12.22
N LEU A 57 25.74 -12.14 12.07
CA LEU A 57 27.11 -12.25 12.59
C LEU A 57 27.20 -12.52 14.11
N PRO A 58 26.52 -11.77 14.99
CA PRO A 58 26.57 -12.04 16.43
C PRO A 58 25.83 -13.33 16.82
N ALA A 59 24.81 -13.75 16.07
CA ALA A 59 24.13 -15.01 16.32
C ALA A 59 24.99 -16.24 15.95
N LEU A 60 26.10 -16.07 15.22
CA LEU A 60 27.10 -17.12 15.03
C LEU A 60 27.96 -17.38 16.28
N SER A 61 28.07 -16.43 17.21
CA SER A 61 28.79 -16.64 18.47
C SER A 61 27.96 -17.33 19.55
N ASP A 62 26.63 -17.34 19.45
CA ASP A 62 25.73 -17.96 20.42
C ASP A 62 25.22 -19.34 19.93
N PRO A 63 25.52 -20.45 20.63
CA PRO A 63 25.07 -21.79 20.25
C PRO A 63 23.55 -21.93 20.09
N ALA A 64 22.75 -21.22 20.90
CA ALA A 64 21.29 -21.30 20.85
C ALA A 64 20.73 -20.58 19.61
N ALA A 65 21.35 -19.48 19.20
CA ALA A 65 20.94 -18.69 18.04
C ALA A 65 21.39 -19.30 16.70
N ARG A 66 22.41 -20.16 16.69
CA ARG A 66 22.88 -20.85 15.47
C ARG A 66 21.80 -21.70 14.81
N LEU A 67 20.95 -22.37 15.59
CA LEU A 67 19.93 -23.26 15.04
C LEU A 67 18.84 -22.50 14.26
N SER A 68 18.48 -21.29 14.73
CA SER A 68 17.47 -20.45 14.07
C SER A 68 18.00 -19.76 12.80
N LEU A 69 19.33 -19.64 12.66
CA LEU A 69 20.00 -19.10 11.47
C LEU A 69 20.05 -20.07 10.28
N VAL A 70 19.91 -21.38 10.53
CA VAL A 70 19.99 -22.39 9.47
C VAL A 70 18.96 -22.13 8.38
N VAL A 71 17.71 -21.87 8.77
CA VAL A 71 16.61 -21.66 7.82
C VAL A 71 16.84 -20.41 6.95
N PRO A 72 17.10 -19.20 7.50
CA PRO A 72 17.42 -18.02 6.69
C PRO A 72 18.65 -18.18 5.79
N VAL A 73 19.71 -18.84 6.27
CA VAL A 73 20.96 -19.02 5.49
C VAL A 73 20.72 -19.97 4.32
N VAL A 74 20.04 -21.10 4.55
CA VAL A 74 19.69 -22.04 3.48
C VAL A 74 18.82 -21.36 2.43
N LEU A 75 17.80 -20.60 2.85
CA LEU A 75 16.95 -19.85 1.93
C LEU A 75 17.72 -18.75 1.18
N GLY A 76 18.68 -18.10 1.84
CA GLY A 76 19.58 -17.13 1.21
C GLY A 76 20.45 -17.77 0.13
N ILE A 77 21.06 -18.92 0.42
CA ILE A 77 21.86 -19.68 -0.54
C ILE A 77 20.99 -20.15 -1.72
N LEU A 78 19.81 -20.70 -1.45
CA LEU A 78 18.86 -21.09 -2.49
C LEU A 78 18.49 -19.92 -3.40
N LEU A 79 18.34 -18.71 -2.85
CA LEU A 79 18.05 -17.51 -3.61
C LEU A 79 19.19 -17.14 -4.58
N LEU A 80 20.46 -17.36 -4.20
CA LEU A 80 21.61 -17.11 -5.07
C LEU A 80 21.58 -17.97 -6.34
N PHE A 81 21.03 -19.20 -6.28
CA PHE A 81 20.87 -20.05 -7.45
C PHE A 81 19.92 -19.48 -8.50
N LYS A 82 19.08 -18.50 -8.14
CA LYS A 82 18.19 -17.82 -9.10
C LYS A 82 18.94 -17.00 -10.15
N GLY A 83 20.19 -16.59 -9.87
CA GLY A 83 21.06 -15.92 -10.84
C GLY A 83 21.58 -16.82 -11.96
N PHE A 84 21.51 -18.15 -11.80
CA PHE A 84 22.01 -19.11 -12.77
C PHE A 84 20.85 -19.83 -13.49
N PRO A 85 20.72 -19.71 -14.82
CA PRO A 85 19.53 -20.19 -15.54
C PRO A 85 19.30 -21.70 -15.41
N ARG A 86 20.37 -22.49 -15.23
CA ARG A 86 20.27 -23.95 -15.07
C ARG A 86 19.75 -24.39 -13.69
N TRP A 87 19.95 -23.60 -12.64
CA TRP A 87 19.66 -23.96 -11.25
C TRP A 87 18.55 -23.09 -10.63
N ALA A 88 17.98 -22.18 -11.43
CA ALA A 88 17.03 -21.18 -10.98
C ALA A 88 15.76 -21.75 -10.32
N SER A 89 15.37 -22.99 -10.65
CA SER A 89 14.21 -23.66 -10.04
C SER A 89 14.36 -23.82 -8.52
N TRP A 90 15.57 -24.05 -8.01
CA TRP A 90 15.82 -24.16 -6.57
C TRP A 90 15.64 -22.83 -5.83
N GLY A 91 15.92 -21.71 -6.51
CA GLY A 91 15.68 -20.37 -5.99
C GLY A 91 14.21 -19.94 -6.00
N ASN A 92 13.32 -20.70 -6.65
CA ASN A 92 11.89 -20.39 -6.63
C ASN A 92 11.27 -20.56 -5.25
N LEU A 93 11.77 -21.48 -4.42
CA LEU A 93 11.29 -21.65 -3.05
C LEU A 93 11.55 -20.37 -2.23
N SER A 94 12.77 -19.84 -2.28
CA SER A 94 13.12 -18.60 -1.59
C SER A 94 12.37 -17.39 -2.16
N ALA A 95 12.23 -17.31 -3.49
CA ALA A 95 11.46 -16.23 -4.12
C ALA A 95 9.98 -16.28 -3.74
N ALA A 96 9.37 -17.47 -3.70
CA ALA A 96 7.99 -17.66 -3.28
C ALA A 96 7.80 -17.27 -1.80
N LEU A 97 8.76 -17.59 -0.93
CA LEU A 97 8.73 -17.14 0.45
C LEU A 97 8.82 -15.62 0.57
N LEU A 98 9.74 -14.97 -0.16
CA LEU A 98 9.87 -13.50 -0.13
C LEU A 98 8.59 -12.80 -0.59
N VAL A 99 7.99 -13.26 -1.70
CA VAL A 99 6.72 -12.76 -2.20
C VAL A 99 5.59 -13.05 -1.21
N GLY A 100 5.54 -14.25 -0.64
CA GLY A 100 4.55 -14.65 0.35
C GLY A 100 4.61 -13.81 1.62
N VAL A 101 5.81 -13.54 2.15
CA VAL A 101 6.02 -12.65 3.29
C VAL A 101 5.62 -11.22 2.94
N GLY A 102 6.00 -10.71 1.77
CA GLY A 102 5.58 -9.39 1.31
C GLY A 102 4.05 -9.25 1.21
N ALA A 103 3.38 -10.26 0.65
CA ALA A 103 1.93 -10.33 0.56
C ALA A 103 1.28 -10.43 1.95
N ALA A 104 1.84 -11.23 2.86
CA ALA A 104 1.35 -11.36 4.24
C ALA A 104 1.50 -10.05 5.03
N VAL A 105 2.61 -9.33 4.87
CA VAL A 105 2.82 -8.00 5.48
C VAL A 105 1.83 -6.99 4.92
N ALA A 106 1.62 -6.94 3.60
CA ALA A 106 0.64 -6.06 2.99
C ALA A 106 -0.80 -6.37 3.47
N LEU A 107 -1.16 -7.65 3.51
CA LEU A 107 -2.46 -8.11 4.01
C LEU A 107 -2.65 -7.77 5.49
N SER A 108 -1.64 -8.01 6.32
CA SER A 108 -1.67 -7.68 7.75
C SER A 108 -1.78 -6.16 7.96
N GLY A 109 -1.06 -5.37 7.17
CA GLY A 109 -1.16 -3.91 7.17
C GLY A 109 -2.56 -3.42 6.83
N ALA A 110 -3.22 -4.02 5.82
CA ALA A 110 -4.61 -3.73 5.50
C ALA A 110 -5.57 -4.18 6.61
N LEU A 111 -5.40 -5.40 7.14
CA LEU A 111 -6.26 -5.93 8.20
C LEU A 111 -6.20 -5.10 9.47
N LEU A 112 -5.00 -4.82 9.96
CA LEU A 112 -4.76 -4.10 11.22
C LEU A 112 -4.91 -2.58 11.05
N GLY A 113 -4.55 -2.04 9.89
CA GLY A 113 -4.59 -0.61 9.61
C GLY A 113 -5.98 -0.12 9.20
N THR A 114 -6.81 -0.94 8.55
CA THR A 114 -8.13 -0.52 8.06
C THR A 114 -9.27 -1.38 8.60
N ILE A 115 -9.27 -2.68 8.32
CA ILE A 115 -10.45 -3.54 8.54
C ILE A 115 -10.80 -3.65 10.04
N LEU A 116 -9.81 -3.92 10.89
CA LEU A 116 -10.03 -4.16 12.31
C LEU A 116 -10.45 -2.88 13.06
N PRO A 117 -9.80 -1.70 12.86
CA PRO A 117 -10.30 -0.45 13.42
C PRO A 117 -11.71 -0.10 12.93
N GLN A 118 -12.00 -0.30 11.63
CA GLN A 118 -13.34 -0.06 11.08
C GLN A 118 -14.40 -0.97 11.70
N ALA A 119 -14.10 -2.26 11.88
CA ALA A 119 -15.01 -3.21 12.52
C ALA A 119 -15.26 -2.86 13.99
N ARG A 120 -14.23 -2.42 14.72
CA ARG A 120 -14.37 -1.99 16.12
C ARG A 120 -15.22 -0.73 16.25
N ALA A 121 -15.01 0.27 15.38
CA ALA A 121 -15.78 1.52 15.39
C ALA A 121 -17.29 1.28 15.18
N VAL A 122 -17.64 0.24 14.41
CA VAL A 122 -19.03 -0.18 14.15
C VAL A 122 -19.61 -1.03 15.30
N GLY A 123 -18.78 -1.60 16.16
CA GLY A 123 -19.22 -2.48 17.25
C GLY A 123 -19.19 -1.85 18.65
N SER A 124 -18.61 -0.66 18.81
CA SER A 124 -18.34 -0.08 20.14
C SER A 124 -19.48 0.77 20.69
N LEU A 125 -20.57 0.11 21.11
CA LEU A 125 -21.73 0.76 21.76
C LEU A 125 -21.34 1.67 22.95
N GLY A 126 -20.29 1.29 23.69
CA GLY A 126 -19.76 2.10 24.80
C GLY A 126 -19.21 3.45 24.35
N ASP A 127 -18.47 3.49 23.24
CA ASP A 127 -17.94 4.74 22.68
C ASP A 127 -19.06 5.61 22.11
N TRP A 128 -20.09 4.98 21.54
CA TRP A 128 -21.26 5.69 21.01
C TRP A 128 -22.02 6.43 22.11
N LEU A 129 -22.21 5.77 23.27
CA LEU A 129 -22.91 6.34 24.42
C LEU A 129 -22.12 7.46 25.09
N GLN A 130 -20.78 7.37 25.11
CA GLN A 130 -19.91 8.45 25.61
C GLN A 130 -19.99 9.72 24.75
N GLY A 131 -20.23 9.57 23.43
CA GLY A 131 -20.47 10.70 22.52
C GLY A 131 -21.85 11.34 22.64
N GLY A 132 -22.66 10.94 23.62
CA GLY A 132 -24.02 11.44 23.84
C GLY A 132 -24.97 11.10 22.67
N TRP A 133 -26.02 11.89 22.49
CA TRP A 133 -27.02 11.66 21.44
C TRP A 133 -26.42 11.67 20.02
N ALA A 134 -25.48 12.58 19.76
CA ALA A 134 -24.79 12.66 18.47
C ALA A 134 -23.93 11.42 18.18
N GLY A 135 -23.21 10.91 19.19
CA GLY A 135 -22.43 9.68 19.09
C GLY A 135 -23.29 8.45 18.81
N LEU A 136 -24.43 8.33 19.51
CA LEU A 136 -25.38 7.24 19.33
C LEU A 136 -25.97 7.20 17.92
N VAL A 137 -26.42 8.36 17.41
CA VAL A 137 -26.97 8.47 16.06
C VAL A 137 -25.92 8.13 15.00
N ASN A 138 -24.69 8.64 15.13
CA ASN A 138 -23.61 8.33 14.21
C ASN A 138 -23.22 6.84 14.23
N GLY A 139 -23.13 6.23 15.41
CA GLY A 139 -22.83 4.81 15.57
C GLY A 139 -23.90 3.92 14.94
N LEU A 140 -25.18 4.21 15.20
CA LEU A 140 -26.30 3.48 14.60
C LEU A 140 -26.37 3.66 13.09
N LEU A 141 -26.19 4.87 12.56
CA LEU A 141 -26.14 5.11 11.12
C LEU A 141 -24.99 4.34 10.47
N GLY A 142 -23.81 4.34 11.10
CA GLY A 142 -22.64 3.58 10.64
C GLY A 142 -22.91 2.06 10.65
N ALA A 143 -23.49 1.53 11.72
CA ALA A 143 -23.81 0.10 11.82
C ALA A 143 -24.91 -0.34 10.84
N MET A 144 -25.96 0.47 10.67
CA MET A 144 -27.00 0.18 9.68
C MET A 144 -26.47 0.30 8.24
N GLY A 145 -25.67 1.33 7.96
CA GLY A 145 -25.04 1.54 6.65
C GLY A 145 -24.12 0.38 6.27
N THR A 146 -23.27 -0.07 7.20
CA THR A 146 -22.40 -1.23 6.99
C THR A 146 -23.18 -2.53 6.84
N ALA A 147 -24.21 -2.77 7.67
CA ALA A 147 -25.09 -3.92 7.51
C ALA A 147 -25.78 -3.95 6.13
N CYS A 148 -26.30 -2.81 5.67
CA CYS A 148 -26.90 -2.70 4.33
C CYS A 148 -25.87 -2.97 3.23
N ALA A 149 -24.66 -2.39 3.34
CA ALA A 149 -23.58 -2.59 2.37
C ALA A 149 -23.13 -4.07 2.30
N LEU A 150 -23.03 -4.75 3.44
CA LEU A 150 -22.72 -6.20 3.47
C LEU A 150 -23.84 -7.02 2.83
N LEU A 151 -25.10 -6.68 3.11
CA LEU A 151 -26.26 -7.34 2.48
C LEU A 151 -26.33 -7.07 0.97
N ALA A 152 -25.73 -6.00 0.45
CA ALA A 152 -25.61 -5.78 -1.00
C ALA A 152 -24.79 -6.87 -1.70
N PHE A 153 -23.83 -7.49 -0.98
CA PHE A 153 -22.99 -8.60 -1.44
C PHE A 153 -23.49 -9.97 -0.96
N ALA A 154 -24.66 -10.06 -0.35
CA ALA A 154 -25.24 -11.33 0.08
C ALA A 154 -25.77 -12.11 -1.14
N PHE A 155 -24.88 -12.85 -1.82
CA PHE A 155 -25.20 -13.69 -2.98
C PHE A 155 -25.74 -15.08 -2.61
N ALA A 156 -25.68 -15.47 -1.33
CA ALA A 156 -26.14 -16.77 -0.86
C ALA A 156 -27.68 -16.81 -0.81
N ILE A 157 -28.29 -17.47 -1.79
CA ILE A 157 -29.75 -17.67 -1.84
C ILE A 157 -30.06 -19.05 -1.22
N PRO A 158 -30.89 -19.13 -0.16
CA PRO A 158 -31.31 -20.41 0.42
C PRO A 158 -31.99 -21.31 -0.61
N ARG A 159 -31.66 -22.61 -0.60
CA ARG A 159 -32.25 -23.62 -1.51
C ARG A 159 -33.71 -23.97 -1.18
N ASN A 160 -34.11 -23.84 0.09
CA ASN A 160 -35.46 -24.20 0.54
C ASN A 160 -36.49 -23.11 0.14
N PRO A 161 -37.59 -23.44 -0.56
CA PRO A 161 -38.53 -22.46 -1.11
C PRO A 161 -39.23 -21.54 -0.09
N SER A 162 -39.52 -22.03 1.13
CA SER A 162 -40.14 -21.21 2.19
C SER A 162 -39.17 -20.15 2.74
N LEU A 163 -37.95 -20.58 3.08
CA LEU A 163 -36.85 -19.71 3.52
C LEU A 163 -36.42 -18.72 2.44
N ARG A 164 -36.48 -19.11 1.16
CA ARG A 164 -36.16 -18.24 0.02
C ARG A 164 -37.13 -17.05 -0.10
N ARG A 165 -38.41 -17.23 0.23
CA ARG A 165 -39.41 -16.15 0.19
C ARG A 165 -39.15 -15.12 1.29
N PHE A 166 -38.89 -15.59 2.49
CA PHE A 166 -38.50 -14.75 3.63
C PHE A 166 -37.17 -14.02 3.37
N TRP A 167 -36.14 -14.74 2.90
CA TRP A 167 -34.84 -14.18 2.55
C TRP A 167 -34.94 -13.08 1.48
N ASN A 168 -35.72 -13.30 0.43
CA ASN A 168 -35.95 -12.28 -0.60
C ASN A 168 -36.68 -11.05 -0.05
N GLY A 169 -37.56 -11.18 0.95
CA GLY A 169 -38.20 -10.03 1.59
C GLY A 169 -37.24 -9.22 2.46
N VAL A 170 -36.46 -9.91 3.30
CA VAL A 170 -35.59 -9.28 4.31
C VAL A 170 -34.28 -8.75 3.72
N VAL A 171 -33.71 -9.41 2.70
CA VAL A 171 -32.37 -9.05 2.17
C VAL A 171 -32.43 -8.14 0.94
N ARG A 172 -33.51 -8.20 0.13
CA ARG A 172 -33.55 -7.41 -1.13
C ARG A 172 -33.61 -5.91 -0.91
N LEU A 173 -34.42 -5.43 0.05
CA LEU A 173 -34.58 -4.00 0.30
C LEU A 173 -33.29 -3.39 0.89
N PRO A 174 -32.74 -3.93 1.99
CA PRO A 174 -31.49 -3.43 2.57
C PRO A 174 -30.31 -3.61 1.63
N GLY A 175 -30.26 -4.71 0.86
CA GLY A 175 -29.21 -4.93 -0.14
C GLY A 175 -29.24 -3.94 -1.31
N ARG A 176 -30.42 -3.46 -1.74
CA ARG A 176 -30.52 -2.37 -2.73
C ARG A 176 -30.03 -1.05 -2.16
N LEU A 177 -30.44 -0.71 -0.93
CA LEU A 177 -29.94 0.46 -0.22
C LEU A 177 -28.41 0.39 -0.07
N GLY A 178 -27.88 -0.77 0.29
CA GLY A 178 -26.45 -1.02 0.38
C GLY A 178 -25.69 -0.75 -0.92
N ARG A 179 -26.26 -1.07 -2.09
CA ARG A 179 -25.64 -0.72 -3.38
C ARG A 179 -25.59 0.78 -3.62
N VAL A 180 -26.61 1.53 -3.19
CA VAL A 180 -26.60 2.99 -3.27
C VAL A 180 -25.52 3.56 -2.35
N PHE A 181 -25.40 3.04 -1.12
CA PHE A 181 -24.31 3.38 -0.21
C PHE A 181 -22.94 3.11 -0.83
N LEU A 182 -22.75 1.94 -1.45
CA LEU A 182 -21.50 1.60 -2.13
C LEU A 182 -21.21 2.51 -3.33
N LEU A 183 -22.23 2.85 -4.11
CA LEU A 183 -22.09 3.78 -5.24
C LEU A 183 -21.59 5.15 -4.76
N VAL A 184 -22.18 5.68 -3.68
CA VAL A 184 -21.76 6.95 -3.07
C VAL A 184 -20.36 6.84 -2.49
N ALA A 185 -20.06 5.76 -1.76
CA ALA A 185 -18.75 5.54 -1.14
C ALA A 185 -17.63 5.41 -2.18
N PHE A 186 -17.83 4.61 -3.24
CA PHE A 186 -16.87 4.49 -4.34
C PHE A 186 -16.73 5.80 -5.12
N GLY A 187 -17.83 6.53 -5.32
CA GLY A 187 -17.80 7.86 -5.93
C GLY A 187 -16.96 8.85 -5.11
N ALA A 188 -17.15 8.90 -3.79
CA ALA A 188 -16.36 9.73 -2.89
C ALA A 188 -14.88 9.31 -2.85
N ALA A 189 -14.60 8.01 -2.79
CA ALA A 189 -13.23 7.48 -2.82
C ALA A 189 -12.53 7.84 -4.14
N PHE A 190 -13.21 7.70 -5.28
CA PHE A 190 -12.69 8.09 -6.59
C PHE A 190 -12.45 9.60 -6.67
N ALA A 191 -13.40 10.42 -6.24
CA ALA A 191 -13.25 11.88 -6.21
C ALA A 191 -12.07 12.31 -5.32
N THR A 192 -11.88 11.65 -4.17
CA THR A 192 -10.75 11.89 -3.27
C THR A 192 -9.43 11.50 -3.94
N ALA A 193 -9.35 10.32 -4.55
CA ALA A 193 -8.16 9.88 -5.27
C ALA A 193 -7.82 10.81 -6.44
N LEU A 194 -8.82 11.24 -7.21
CA LEU A 194 -8.64 12.20 -8.30
C LEU A 194 -8.13 13.55 -7.76
N THR A 195 -8.78 14.09 -6.73
CA THR A 195 -8.38 15.37 -6.11
C THR A 195 -6.96 15.29 -5.56
N ALA A 196 -6.61 14.19 -4.89
CA ALA A 196 -5.26 13.95 -4.39
C ALA A 196 -4.24 13.87 -5.53
N SER A 197 -4.54 13.12 -6.60
CA SER A 197 -3.65 13.00 -7.75
C SER A 197 -3.43 14.35 -8.47
N LEU A 198 -4.48 15.14 -8.66
CA LEU A 198 -4.41 16.49 -9.23
C LEU A 198 -3.64 17.44 -8.32
N SER A 199 -3.89 17.38 -7.00
CA SER A 199 -3.17 18.21 -6.02
C SER A 199 -1.67 17.90 -6.01
N VAL A 200 -1.31 16.62 -6.08
CA VAL A 200 0.09 16.18 -6.20
C VAL A 200 0.69 16.66 -7.51
N LEU A 201 -0.02 16.53 -8.64
CA LEU A 201 0.46 17.00 -9.94
C LEU A 201 0.72 18.51 -9.93
N VAL A 202 -0.24 19.30 -9.46
CA VAL A 202 -0.11 20.76 -9.31
C VAL A 202 1.10 21.08 -8.43
N GLY A 203 1.26 20.41 -7.29
CA GLY A 203 2.42 20.58 -6.41
C GLY A 203 3.75 20.27 -7.09
N ARG A 204 3.81 19.24 -7.95
CA ARG A 204 5.03 18.91 -8.72
C ARG A 204 5.32 19.95 -9.81
N VAL A 205 4.31 20.49 -10.47
CA VAL A 205 4.47 21.57 -11.46
C VAL A 205 5.01 22.83 -10.78
N TYR A 206 4.43 23.25 -9.64
CA TYR A 206 4.94 24.39 -8.87
C TYR A 206 6.38 24.17 -8.41
N ALA A 207 6.72 22.99 -7.90
CA ALA A 207 8.07 22.67 -7.47
C ALA A 207 9.10 22.77 -8.63
N VAL A 208 8.71 22.37 -9.84
CA VAL A 208 9.55 22.53 -11.03
C VAL A 208 9.72 24.01 -11.39
N VAL A 209 8.63 24.79 -11.42
CA VAL A 209 8.69 26.24 -11.74
C VAL A 209 9.58 26.98 -10.74
N GLU A 210 9.34 26.77 -9.44
CA GLU A 210 10.14 27.39 -8.38
C GLU A 210 11.60 26.95 -8.45
N GLY A 211 11.84 25.67 -8.71
CA GLY A 211 13.18 25.13 -8.90
C GLY A 211 13.92 25.79 -10.06
N VAL A 212 13.29 25.92 -11.22
CA VAL A 212 13.86 26.59 -12.39
C VAL A 212 14.14 28.06 -12.09
N GLN A 213 13.21 28.79 -11.45
CA GLN A 213 13.42 30.19 -11.08
C GLN A 213 14.59 30.39 -10.12
N ARG A 214 14.70 29.53 -9.09
CA ARG A 214 15.81 29.56 -8.13
C ARG A 214 17.15 29.20 -8.77
N ILE A 215 17.15 28.33 -9.78
CA ILE A 215 18.34 27.99 -10.55
C ILE A 215 18.76 29.19 -11.41
N LEU A 216 17.82 29.81 -12.15
CA LEU A 216 18.10 30.97 -13.00
C LEU A 216 18.66 32.15 -12.19
N SER A 217 18.05 32.46 -11.05
CA SER A 217 18.52 33.54 -10.17
C SER A 217 19.90 33.25 -9.57
N ALA A 218 20.23 31.98 -9.30
CA ALA A 218 21.57 31.58 -8.87
C ALA A 218 22.63 31.76 -9.98
N PHE A 219 22.24 31.70 -11.25
CA PHE A 219 23.10 31.96 -12.41
C PHE A 219 23.06 33.42 -12.90
N GLY A 220 22.32 34.31 -12.21
CA GLY A 220 22.27 35.75 -12.51
C GLY A 220 21.34 36.13 -13.68
N PHE A 221 20.39 35.26 -14.04
CA PHE A 221 19.34 35.52 -15.03
C PHE A 221 17.98 35.77 -14.37
#